data_AF-A0A377D5Q6-F1
#
_entry.id   AF-A0A377D5Q6-F1
#
_cell.length_a   1.000
_cell.length_b   1.000
_cell.length_c   1.000
_cell.angle_alpha   90.00
_cell.angle_beta   90.00
_cell.angle_gamma   90.00
#
_symmetry.space_group_name_H-M   'P 1'
#
loop_
_entity.id
_entity.type
_entity.pdbx_description
1 polymer ?
#
loop_
_entity_poly.entity_id
_entity_poly.type
_entity_poly.pdbx_seq_one_letter_code
_entity_poly.pdbx_strand_id
1 'polypeptide(L)'
;MHVEQPFTSAANFFPPILFAQGDTPMGAAITKALDMVEERKREYRANGISYYRPWIFLITDGAPTDEWQAAANKVFQGEEDKKFAFFSIGVQGADMKTLAQISVRQPLPLQGLQFRELFSWLSSSLRSVSRSTPGTEVVLEAPKGWTSV
;
A
#
# COMPACT_ATOMS: atom_id res chain seq x y z
N MET A 1 -4.28 9.25 -14.42
CA MET A 1 -4.11 7.84 -14.02
C MET A 1 -5.43 7.12 -14.14
N HIS A 2 -5.46 6.01 -14.88
CA HIS A 2 -6.63 5.17 -15.06
C HIS A 2 -6.72 4.13 -13.93
N VAL A 3 -7.92 3.85 -13.44
CA VAL A 3 -8.17 2.78 -12.47
C VAL A 3 -8.85 1.65 -13.21
N GLU A 4 -8.16 0.52 -13.36
CA GLU A 4 -8.66 -0.63 -14.11
C GLU A 4 -9.93 -1.22 -13.53
N GLN A 5 -10.02 -1.23 -12.20
CA GLN A 5 -11.19 -1.75 -11.50
C GLN A 5 -11.41 -0.99 -10.20
N PRO A 6 -12.62 -0.47 -9.95
CA PRO A 6 -13.02 -0.03 -8.62
C PRO A 6 -12.89 -1.18 -7.61
N PHE A 7 -12.85 -0.86 -6.31
CA PHE A 7 -12.85 -1.89 -5.28
C PHE A 7 -14.02 -2.86 -5.48
N THR A 8 -13.73 -4.16 -5.41
CA THR A 8 -14.72 -5.24 -5.39
C THR A 8 -14.38 -6.25 -4.31
N SER A 9 -15.35 -7.05 -3.89
CA SER A 9 -15.09 -8.18 -2.99
C SER A 9 -14.28 -9.25 -3.71
N ALA A 10 -13.53 -10.07 -2.96
CA ALA A 10 -12.77 -11.17 -3.54
C ALA A 10 -13.65 -12.15 -4.34
N ALA A 11 -14.90 -12.37 -3.92
CA ALA A 11 -15.85 -13.22 -4.65
C ALA A 11 -16.27 -12.67 -6.01
N ASN A 12 -16.16 -11.34 -6.18
CA ASN A 12 -16.55 -10.62 -7.39
C ASN A 12 -15.32 -10.11 -8.16
N PHE A 13 -14.12 -10.55 -7.79
CA PHE A 13 -12.88 -10.16 -8.45
C PHE A 13 -12.56 -11.11 -9.59
N PHE A 14 -12.56 -10.56 -10.81
CA PHE A 14 -12.10 -11.23 -12.01
C PHE A 14 -10.86 -10.49 -12.49
N PRO A 15 -9.65 -11.06 -12.37
CA PRO A 15 -8.42 -10.33 -12.64
C PRO A 15 -8.36 -9.91 -14.13
N PRO A 16 -8.20 -8.61 -14.42
CA PRO A 16 -8.03 -8.15 -15.79
C PRO A 16 -6.64 -8.53 -16.33
N ILE A 17 -6.51 -8.59 -17.65
CA ILE A 17 -5.20 -8.65 -18.30
C ILE A 17 -4.64 -7.22 -18.32
N LEU A 18 -3.45 -7.04 -17.75
CA LEU A 18 -2.78 -5.74 -17.67
C LEU A 18 -1.61 -5.69 -18.65
N PHE A 19 -1.41 -4.52 -19.27
CA PHE A 19 -0.28 -4.26 -20.16
C PHE A 19 0.49 -3.04 -19.65
N ALA A 20 1.79 -3.19 -19.41
CA ALA A 20 2.65 -2.09 -19.04
C ALA A 20 2.87 -1.16 -20.25
N GLN A 21 2.78 0.15 -20.02
CA GLN A 21 2.99 1.17 -21.06
C GLN A 21 4.38 1.83 -20.98
N GLY A 22 5.24 1.35 -20.07
CA GLY A 22 6.64 1.78 -19.92
C GLY A 22 6.87 2.87 -18.87
N ASP A 23 5.87 3.69 -18.56
CA ASP A 23 5.96 4.73 -17.52
C ASP A 23 5.60 4.21 -16.13
N THR A 24 6.12 4.89 -15.09
CA THR A 24 5.82 4.62 -13.67
C THR A 24 5.38 5.92 -12.99
N PRO A 25 4.17 6.46 -13.27
CA PRO A 25 3.66 7.70 -12.69
C PRO A 25 3.26 7.50 -11.21
N MET A 26 4.27 7.35 -10.37
CA MET A 26 4.16 6.94 -8.98
C MET A 26 3.50 8.01 -8.10
N GLY A 27 3.78 9.30 -8.34
CA GLY A 27 3.17 10.41 -7.62
C GLY A 27 1.65 10.46 -7.81
N ALA A 28 1.21 10.32 -9.06
CA ALA A 28 -0.19 10.21 -9.43
C ALA A 28 -0.84 8.94 -8.83
N ALA A 29 -0.12 7.81 -8.85
CA ALA A 29 -0.59 6.54 -8.29
C ALA A 29 -0.84 6.60 -6.80
N ILE A 30 0.13 7.12 -6.05
CA ILE A 30 0.02 7.29 -4.60
C ILE A 30 -1.15 8.22 -4.29
N THR A 31 -1.21 9.40 -4.93
CA THR A 31 -2.30 10.35 -4.69
C THR A 31 -3.66 9.71 -4.94
N LYS A 32 -3.82 8.98 -6.06
CA LYS A 32 -5.07 8.31 -6.38
C LYS A 32 -5.44 7.23 -5.35
N ALA A 33 -4.46 6.45 -4.89
CA ALA A 33 -4.67 5.44 -3.86
C ALA A 33 -5.13 6.06 -2.53
N LEU A 34 -4.52 7.19 -2.11
CA LEU A 34 -4.93 7.92 -0.91
C LEU A 34 -6.38 8.41 -1.02
N ASP A 35 -6.75 8.98 -2.17
CA ASP A 35 -8.11 9.49 -2.42
C ASP A 35 -9.15 8.35 -2.36
N MET A 36 -8.84 7.20 -2.95
CA MET A 36 -9.71 6.00 -2.91
C MET A 36 -9.92 5.47 -1.49
N VAL A 37 -8.86 5.50 -0.66
CA VAL A 37 -8.97 5.11 0.75
C VAL A 37 -9.85 6.09 1.53
N GLU A 38 -9.67 7.40 1.33
CA GLU A 38 -10.53 8.40 1.99
C GLU A 38 -11.99 8.31 1.54
N GLU A 39 -12.24 8.05 0.27
CA GLU A 39 -13.58 7.79 -0.25
C GLU A 39 -14.22 6.59 0.43
N ARG A 40 -13.52 5.46 0.52
CA ARG A 40 -14.03 4.27 1.21
C ARG A 40 -14.27 4.51 2.69
N LYS A 41 -13.40 5.27 3.36
CA LYS A 41 -13.61 5.68 4.77
C LYS A 41 -14.88 6.51 4.92
N ARG A 42 -15.15 7.44 4.00
CA ARG A 42 -16.41 8.23 4.00
C ARG A 42 -17.63 7.34 3.83
N GLU A 43 -17.59 6.39 2.88
CA GLU A 43 -18.68 5.42 2.68
C GLU A 43 -18.98 4.63 3.95
N TYR A 44 -17.95 4.11 4.62
CA TYR A 44 -18.14 3.37 5.88
C TYR A 44 -18.75 4.25 6.98
N ARG A 45 -18.25 5.47 7.18
CA ARG A 45 -18.83 6.41 8.17
C ARG A 45 -20.27 6.75 7.86
N ALA A 46 -20.61 7.00 6.59
CA ALA A 46 -21.97 7.32 6.17
C ALA A 46 -22.97 6.19 6.45
N ASN A 47 -22.50 4.95 6.50
CA ASN A 47 -23.30 3.76 6.82
C ASN A 47 -23.18 3.33 8.29
N GLY A 48 -22.54 4.12 9.16
CA GLY A 48 -22.33 3.76 10.57
C GLY A 48 -21.40 2.56 10.80
N ILE A 49 -20.58 2.21 9.79
CA ILE A 49 -19.68 1.06 9.83
C ILE A 49 -18.32 1.53 10.37
N SER A 50 -17.92 0.97 11.52
CA SER A 50 -16.56 1.14 12.04
C SER A 50 -15.54 0.44 11.13
N TYR A 51 -14.36 1.03 10.98
CA TYR A 51 -13.29 0.46 10.17
C TYR A 51 -11.95 0.46 10.91
N TYR A 52 -11.09 -0.49 10.55
CA TYR A 52 -9.69 -0.53 11.01
C TYR A 52 -8.83 0.45 10.21
N ARG A 53 -7.72 0.90 10.80
CA ARG A 53 -6.73 1.74 10.09
C ARG A 53 -6.32 1.04 8.78
N PRO A 54 -6.61 1.63 7.60
CA PRO A 54 -6.37 0.97 6.33
C PRO A 54 -4.88 0.89 6.01
N TRP A 55 -4.50 -0.12 5.25
CA TRP A 55 -3.13 -0.32 4.77
C TRP A 55 -3.05 -0.10 3.26
N ILE A 56 -2.00 0.58 2.83
CA ILE A 56 -1.72 0.91 1.43
C ILE A 56 -0.36 0.31 1.10
N PHE A 57 -0.33 -0.54 0.08
CA PHE A 57 0.89 -1.19 -0.39
C PHE A 57 1.23 -0.63 -1.78
N LEU A 58 2.39 0.02 -1.88
CA LEU A 58 3.03 0.36 -3.13
C LEU A 58 4.02 -0.75 -3.46
N ILE A 59 3.84 -1.42 -4.59
CA ILE A 59 4.76 -2.43 -5.11
C ILE A 59 5.24 -1.94 -6.48
N THR A 60 6.55 -1.86 -6.69
CA THR A 60 7.13 -1.35 -7.94
C THR A 60 8.49 -1.98 -8.22
N ASP A 61 8.86 -2.10 -9.47
CA ASP A 61 10.17 -2.50 -9.99
C ASP A 61 10.96 -1.33 -10.63
N GLY A 62 10.43 -0.10 -10.52
CA GLY A 62 10.97 1.07 -11.22
C GLY A 62 11.16 2.30 -10.35
N ALA A 63 11.51 3.41 -11.01
CA ALA A 63 11.62 4.74 -10.42
C ALA A 63 10.42 5.60 -10.85
N PRO A 64 10.00 6.61 -10.06
CA PRO A 64 8.95 7.54 -10.48
C PRO A 64 9.30 8.23 -11.80
N THR A 65 8.32 8.32 -12.70
CA THR A 65 8.41 9.09 -13.95
C THR A 65 7.65 10.42 -13.88
N ASP A 66 7.16 10.80 -12.71
CA ASP A 66 6.43 12.03 -12.42
C ASP A 66 6.88 12.69 -11.10
N GLU A 67 6.37 13.90 -10.83
CA GLU A 67 6.59 14.61 -9.56
C GLU A 67 5.89 13.87 -8.41
N TRP A 68 6.68 13.29 -7.51
CA TRP A 68 6.21 12.42 -6.43
C TRP A 68 6.26 13.09 -5.05
N GLN A 69 6.96 14.21 -4.91
CA GLN A 69 7.27 14.88 -3.64
C GLN A 69 6.00 15.35 -2.93
N ALA A 70 5.02 15.86 -3.68
CA ALA A 70 3.71 16.22 -3.13
C ALA A 70 2.95 14.99 -2.60
N ALA A 71 3.07 13.84 -3.28
CA ALA A 71 2.47 12.59 -2.84
C ALA A 71 3.19 12.03 -1.60
N ALA A 72 4.52 12.11 -1.55
CA ALA A 72 5.31 11.77 -0.37
C ALA A 72 4.87 12.59 0.85
N ASN A 73 4.74 13.92 0.72
CA ASN A 73 4.25 14.78 1.81
C ASN A 73 2.86 14.34 2.32
N LYS A 74 1.95 13.93 1.42
CA LYS A 74 0.65 13.38 1.82
C LYS A 74 0.79 12.04 2.56
N VAL A 75 1.74 11.19 2.15
CA VAL A 75 2.06 9.95 2.86
C VAL A 75 2.56 10.24 4.27
N PHE A 76 3.52 11.15 4.44
CA PHE A 76 4.05 11.56 5.74
C PHE A 76 2.94 12.07 6.67
N GLN A 77 2.14 13.04 6.20
CA GLN A 77 1.05 13.61 7.00
C GLN A 77 -0.03 12.56 7.33
N GLY A 78 -0.38 11.69 6.38
CA GLY A 78 -1.38 10.66 6.60
C GLY A 78 -0.93 9.57 7.57
N GLU A 79 0.35 9.25 7.59
CA GLU A 79 0.98 8.36 8.58
C GLU A 79 1.00 8.98 9.98
N GLU A 80 1.42 10.25 10.08
CA GLU A 80 1.49 11.04 11.32
C GLU A 80 0.11 11.18 11.96
N ASP A 81 -0.90 11.53 11.16
CA ASP A 81 -2.31 11.62 11.56
C ASP A 81 -2.96 10.25 11.83
N LYS A 82 -2.21 9.15 11.68
CA LYS A 82 -2.69 7.76 11.79
C LYS A 82 -3.88 7.44 10.86
N LYS A 83 -4.00 8.13 9.72
CA LYS A 83 -5.09 7.95 8.74
C LYS A 83 -5.02 6.62 8.00
N PHE A 84 -3.82 6.12 7.75
CA PHE A 84 -3.50 4.85 7.11
C PHE A 84 -2.09 4.40 7.51
N ALA A 85 -1.71 3.17 7.17
CA ALA A 85 -0.33 2.74 7.14
C ALA A 85 0.09 2.45 5.68
N PHE A 86 1.27 2.90 5.28
CA PHE A 86 1.82 2.87 3.94
C PHE A 86 3.10 2.02 3.94
N PHE A 87 3.17 1.10 2.99
CA PHE A 87 4.28 0.18 2.79
C PHE A 87 4.74 0.29 1.36
N SER A 88 6.02 0.60 1.16
CA SER A 88 6.67 0.52 -0.14
C SER A 88 7.47 -0.77 -0.23
N ILE A 89 7.32 -1.48 -1.34
CA ILE A 89 7.95 -2.76 -1.63
C ILE A 89 8.60 -2.64 -3.00
N GLY A 90 9.93 -2.76 -3.01
CA GLY A 90 10.73 -2.74 -4.23
C GLY A 90 10.93 -4.15 -4.76
N VAL A 91 10.50 -4.41 -6.00
CA VAL A 91 10.83 -5.61 -6.77
C VAL A 91 12.07 -5.30 -7.61
N GLN A 92 12.85 -6.31 -7.99
CA GLN A 92 14.08 -6.20 -8.79
C GLN A 92 14.15 -4.96 -9.70
N GLY A 93 15.11 -4.06 -9.45
CA GLY A 93 15.28 -2.83 -10.24
C GLY A 93 14.66 -1.56 -9.63
N ALA A 94 13.84 -1.69 -8.58
CA ALA A 94 13.22 -0.55 -7.92
C ALA A 94 14.23 0.47 -7.37
N ASP A 95 13.89 1.76 -7.49
CA ASP A 95 14.66 2.85 -6.89
C ASP A 95 14.36 2.95 -5.39
N MET A 96 15.07 2.12 -4.62
CA MET A 96 14.94 2.06 -3.16
C MET A 96 15.26 3.40 -2.48
N LYS A 97 16.13 4.23 -3.06
CA LYS A 97 16.48 5.54 -2.51
C LYS A 97 15.29 6.50 -2.61
N THR A 98 14.58 6.49 -3.73
CA THR A 98 13.38 7.30 -3.90
C THR A 98 12.21 6.74 -3.09
N LEU A 99 12.04 5.42 -3.02
CA LEU A 99 11.02 4.80 -2.16
C LEU A 99 11.20 5.15 -0.66
N ALA A 100 12.45 5.23 -0.19
CA ALA A 100 12.77 5.66 1.18
C ALA A 100 12.45 7.14 1.44
N GLN A 101 12.40 7.98 0.40
CA GLN A 101 11.95 9.37 0.53
C GLN A 101 10.43 9.50 0.43
N ILE A 102 9.76 8.56 -0.22
CA ILE A 102 8.29 8.52 -0.33
C ILE A 102 7.63 8.02 0.96
N SER A 103 8.33 7.15 1.70
CA SER A 103 7.74 6.35 2.78
C SER A 103 8.30 6.73 4.14
N VAL A 104 7.46 6.70 5.18
CA VAL A 104 7.91 6.87 6.59
C VAL A 104 8.73 5.67 7.05
N ARG A 105 8.31 4.47 6.65
CA ARG A 105 9.01 3.22 6.93
C ARG A 105 10.06 2.96 5.87
N GLN A 106 11.08 2.18 6.24
CA GLN A 106 12.04 1.69 5.27
C GLN A 106 11.35 0.84 4.20
N PRO A 107 11.61 1.09 2.90
CA PRO A 107 11.08 0.28 1.83
C PRO A 107 11.61 -1.14 1.92
N LEU A 108 10.75 -2.11 1.65
CA LEU A 108 11.07 -3.52 1.79
C LEU A 108 11.50 -4.09 0.44
N PRO A 109 12.71 -4.64 0.31
CA PRO A 109 13.10 -5.34 -0.91
C PRO A 109 12.36 -6.67 -0.99
N LEU A 110 11.69 -6.93 -2.10
CA LEU A 110 11.14 -8.25 -2.43
C LEU A 110 12.19 -9.01 -3.25
N GLN A 111 12.74 -10.05 -2.67
CA GLN A 111 13.71 -10.91 -3.35
C GLN A 111 13.04 -11.70 -4.48
N GLY A 112 13.24 -11.30 -5.72
CA GLY A 112 12.60 -11.95 -6.88
C GLY A 112 11.08 -11.82 -6.84
N LEU A 113 10.37 -12.88 -7.23
CA LEU A 113 8.89 -12.94 -7.24
C LEU A 113 8.33 -13.62 -5.99
N GLN A 114 8.91 -13.36 -4.81
CA GLN A 114 8.47 -13.90 -3.50
C GLN A 114 7.16 -13.26 -3.00
N PHE A 115 6.19 -13.07 -3.90
CA PHE A 115 4.86 -12.56 -3.58
C PHE A 115 4.10 -13.48 -2.64
N ARG A 116 4.33 -14.80 -2.73
CA ARG A 116 3.68 -15.78 -1.87
C ARG A 116 4.03 -15.54 -0.41
N GLU A 117 5.29 -15.29 -0.12
CA GLU A 117 5.83 -15.02 1.21
C GLU A 117 5.30 -13.68 1.73
N LEU A 118 5.29 -12.65 0.88
CA LEU A 118 4.68 -11.35 1.17
C LEU A 118 3.19 -11.51 1.58
N PHE A 119 2.40 -12.22 0.79
CA PHE A 119 0.97 -12.42 1.07
C PHE A 119 0.73 -13.33 2.28
N SER A 120 1.62 -14.29 2.55
CA SER A 120 1.57 -15.11 3.77
C SER A 120 1.78 -14.25 5.02
N TRP A 121 2.80 -13.39 5.00
CA TRP A 121 3.06 -12.42 6.07
C TRP A 121 1.88 -11.45 6.23
N LEU A 122 1.34 -10.91 5.13
CA LEU A 122 0.18 -10.04 5.15
C LEU A 122 -1.04 -10.71 5.78
N SER A 123 -1.30 -11.97 5.42
CA SER A 123 -2.40 -12.77 5.96
C SER A 123 -2.26 -13.00 7.46
N SER A 124 -1.04 -13.27 7.93
CA SER A 124 -0.74 -13.41 9.36
C SER A 124 -1.00 -12.09 10.12
N SER A 125 -0.53 -11.00 9.54
CA SER A 125 -0.70 -9.65 10.07
C SER A 125 -2.16 -9.24 10.18
N LEU A 126 -2.96 -9.48 9.15
CA LEU A 126 -4.40 -9.20 9.15
C LEU A 126 -5.17 -10.03 10.19
N ARG A 127 -4.75 -11.28 10.46
CA ARG A 127 -5.35 -12.08 11.55
C ARG A 127 -5.12 -11.47 12.93
N SER A 128 -3.99 -10.79 13.14
CA SER A 128 -3.74 -10.04 14.38
C SER A 128 -4.64 -8.81 14.45
N VAL A 129 -4.77 -8.06 13.35
CA VAL A 129 -5.66 -6.89 13.26
C VAL A 129 -7.13 -7.24 13.48
N SER A 130 -7.62 -8.34 12.89
CA SER A 130 -9.03 -8.73 13.03
C SER A 130 -9.42 -9.15 14.46
N ARG A 131 -8.43 -9.46 15.31
CA ARG A 131 -8.62 -9.72 16.75
C ARG A 131 -8.48 -8.45 17.61
N SER A 132 -8.04 -7.34 17.03
CA SER A 132 -7.90 -6.07 17.72
C SER A 132 -9.21 -5.28 17.76
N THR A 133 -9.34 -4.34 18.69
CA THR A 133 -10.45 -3.39 18.67
C THR A 133 -10.20 -2.33 17.60
N PRO A 134 -11.22 -1.95 16.79
CA PRO A 134 -11.09 -0.81 15.89
C PRO A 134 -10.59 0.44 16.64
N GLY A 135 -9.51 1.05 16.16
CA GLY A 135 -8.85 2.19 16.80
C GLY A 135 -7.63 1.85 17.64
N THR A 136 -7.36 0.57 17.92
CA THR A 136 -6.12 0.14 18.57
C THR A 136 -4.99 0.05 17.55
N GLU A 137 -3.80 0.52 17.93
CA GLU A 137 -2.61 0.44 17.11
C GLU A 137 -2.09 -1.00 17.07
N VAL A 138 -2.10 -1.61 15.88
CA VAL A 138 -1.55 -2.94 15.67
C VAL A 138 -0.14 -2.78 15.13
N VAL A 139 0.84 -3.18 15.95
CA VAL A 139 2.24 -3.23 15.52
C VAL A 139 2.37 -4.36 14.51
N LEU A 140 2.65 -3.99 13.27
CA LEU A 140 3.03 -4.95 12.25
C LEU A 140 4.41 -5.50 12.57
N GLU A 141 4.48 -6.82 12.76
CA GLU A 141 5.78 -7.48 12.86
C GLU A 141 6.58 -7.22 11.58
N ALA A 142 7.85 -6.87 11.74
CA ALA A 142 8.78 -6.78 10.62
C ALA A 142 8.68 -8.08 9.79
N PRO A 143 8.67 -8.00 8.45
CA PRO A 143 8.57 -9.20 7.63
C PRO A 143 9.72 -10.15 7.95
N LYS A 144 9.39 -11.39 8.31
CA LYS A 144 10.38 -12.45 8.56
C LYS A 144 10.49 -13.28 7.28
N GLY A 145 11.68 -13.29 6.65
CA GLY A 145 12.05 -14.32 5.66
C GLY A 145 12.22 -13.92 4.18
N TRP A 146 11.81 -12.72 3.75
CA TRP A 146 11.98 -12.26 2.35
C TRP A 146 12.66 -10.90 2.18
N THR A 147 12.76 -10.12 3.26
CA THR A 147 13.58 -8.91 3.30
C THR A 147 15.05 -9.33 3.38
N SER A 148 15.92 -8.81 2.51
CA SER A 148 17.36 -9.05 2.65
C SER A 148 17.86 -8.52 3.99
N VAL A 149 18.76 -9.29 4.63
CA VAL A 149 19.69 -8.75 5.62
C VAL A 149 20.66 -7.80 4.92
#